data_AF-A3MXP4-F1
#
_entry.id   AF-A3MXP4-F1
#
_cell.length_a   1.000
_cell.length_b   1.000
_cell.length_c   1.000
_cell.angle_alpha   90.00
_cell.angle_beta   90.00
_cell.angle_gamma   90.00
#
_symmetry.space_group_name_H-M   'P 1'
#
loop_
_entity.id
_entity.type
_entity.pdbx_description
1 polymer ?
#
loop_
_entity_poly.entity_id
_entity_poly.type
_entity_poly.pdbx_seq_one_letter_code
_entity_poly.pdbx_strand_id
1 'polypeptide(L)'
;MVRQLHRARIEAALLLLEKVLSGAVTSRSALVAELQSVYRERGIEPFRGLSKEGVYDKEVATVYVVGVYGAGVMSPGEYDDVFYIENRSEAALDVVRKITEVVTKETQEELKRKTEEVKGKSEEDKVFRVLRLAFTGTVMGYFPEVLLVKAIKTYEVAYPHLSERLLNYAAFYSAYKIAEEIALGKIRTAEDLKIHKYTYCLRLGFQKCKPSDKLIAEVASAIYKVDKATLSRLFAKGVLPKLG
;
A
#
# COMPACT_ATOMS: atom_id res chain seq x y z
N MET A 1 14.25 -8.91 -8.26
CA MET A 1 13.05 -8.87 -9.13
C MET A 1 12.00 -7.86 -8.63
N VAL A 2 11.31 -8.05 -7.49
CA VAL A 2 10.31 -7.07 -6.97
C VAL A 2 10.94 -5.71 -6.64
N ARG A 3 12.11 -5.70 -5.99
CA ARG A 3 12.85 -4.46 -5.71
C ARG A 3 13.24 -3.67 -6.96
N GLN A 4 13.41 -4.31 -8.12
CA GLN A 4 13.72 -3.61 -9.37
C GLN A 4 12.50 -2.84 -9.90
N LEU A 5 11.28 -3.38 -9.74
CA LEU A 5 10.04 -2.68 -10.11
C LEU A 5 9.80 -1.42 -9.28
N HIS A 6 10.39 -1.34 -8.09
CA HIS A 6 10.28 -0.19 -7.19
C HIS A 6 11.57 0.63 -7.08
N ARG A 7 12.55 0.39 -7.95
CA ARG A 7 13.87 1.04 -7.88
C ARG A 7 13.77 2.57 -7.86
N ALA A 8 13.09 3.16 -8.83
CA ALA A 8 12.93 4.61 -8.92
C ALA A 8 12.24 5.20 -7.68
N ARG A 9 11.27 4.47 -7.11
CA ARG A 9 10.58 4.85 -5.87
C ARG A 9 11.51 4.79 -4.66
N ILE A 10 12.33 3.74 -4.54
CA ILE A 10 13.31 3.60 -3.46
C ILE A 10 14.36 4.71 -3.56
N GLU A 11 14.89 4.98 -4.76
CA GLU A 11 15.86 6.07 -4.96
C GLU A 11 15.27 7.44 -4.63
N ALA A 12 14.00 7.68 -4.97
CA ALA A 12 13.29 8.91 -4.57
C ALA A 12 13.12 8.99 -3.04
N ALA A 13 12.75 7.88 -2.40
CA ALA A 13 12.61 7.81 -0.95
C ALA A 13 13.94 8.08 -0.21
N LEU A 14 15.05 7.51 -0.68
CA LEU A 14 16.38 7.74 -0.12
C LEU A 14 16.82 9.21 -0.22
N LEU A 15 16.56 9.86 -1.37
CA LEU A 15 16.84 11.28 -1.54
C LEU A 15 15.99 12.15 -0.58
N LEU A 16 14.72 11.81 -0.38
CA LEU A 16 13.86 12.52 0.56
C LEU A 16 14.29 12.29 2.02
N LEU A 17 14.70 11.06 2.35
CA LEU A 17 15.24 10.73 3.68
C LEU A 17 16.49 11.55 3.98
N GLU A 18 17.43 11.68 3.04
CA GLU A 18 18.62 12.51 3.21
C GLU A 18 18.27 13.95 3.63
N LYS A 19 17.22 14.53 3.01
CA LYS A 19 16.73 15.87 3.37
C LYS A 19 16.12 15.93 4.77
N VAL A 20 15.44 14.87 5.22
CA VAL A 20 14.92 14.79 6.59
C VAL A 20 16.06 14.65 7.60
N LEU A 21 17.00 13.72 7.34
CA LEU A 21 18.14 13.44 8.23
C LEU A 21 19.09 14.64 8.37
N SER A 22 19.25 15.44 7.32
CA SER A 22 20.05 16.67 7.34
C SER A 22 19.33 17.87 7.97
N GLY A 23 18.04 17.73 8.33
CA GLY A 23 17.24 18.83 8.86
C GLY A 23 16.79 19.85 7.80
N ALA A 24 17.00 19.58 6.50
CA ALA A 24 16.47 20.42 5.42
C ALA A 24 14.95 20.31 5.30
N VAL A 25 14.37 19.17 5.70
CA VAL A 25 12.93 18.93 5.78
C VAL A 25 12.56 18.57 7.22
N THR A 26 11.88 19.48 7.91
CA THR A 26 11.55 19.35 9.34
C THR A 26 10.06 19.17 9.62
N SER A 27 9.21 19.20 8.57
CA SER A 27 7.77 19.03 8.73
C SER A 27 7.20 18.10 7.67
N ARG A 28 6.09 17.44 8.01
CA ARG A 28 5.35 16.58 7.08
C ARG A 28 4.92 17.31 5.81
N SER A 29 4.40 18.54 5.93
CA SER A 29 3.94 19.31 4.76
C SER A 29 5.08 19.61 3.79
N ALA A 30 6.27 19.96 4.31
CA ALA A 30 7.47 20.11 3.50
C ALA A 30 7.86 18.80 2.82
N LEU A 31 7.86 17.67 3.55
CA LEU A 31 8.15 16.36 2.97
C LEU A 31 7.17 15.98 1.85
N VAL A 32 5.88 16.24 2.03
CA VAL A 32 4.85 15.95 1.02
C VAL A 32 5.06 16.79 -0.25
N ALA A 33 5.41 18.06 -0.11
CA ALA A 33 5.69 18.95 -1.25
C ALA A 33 6.93 18.47 -2.03
N GLU A 34 8.01 18.15 -1.32
CA GLU A 34 9.25 17.60 -1.90
C GLU A 34 9.00 16.26 -2.61
N LEU A 35 8.25 15.36 -1.96
CA LEU A 35 7.88 14.07 -2.52
C LEU A 35 7.10 14.26 -3.83
N GLN A 36 6.15 15.20 -3.85
CA GLN A 36 5.36 15.51 -5.04
C GLN A 36 6.22 16.05 -6.19
N SER A 37 7.16 16.95 -5.93
CA SER A 37 8.10 17.46 -6.95
C SER A 37 8.96 16.33 -7.51
N VAL A 38 9.61 15.55 -6.63
CA VAL A 38 10.49 14.44 -7.04
C VAL A 38 9.73 13.39 -7.85
N TYR A 39 8.50 13.05 -7.45
CA TYR A 39 7.69 12.06 -8.17
C TYR A 39 7.28 12.54 -9.56
N ARG A 40 6.92 13.83 -9.69
CA ARG A 40 6.57 14.43 -10.99
C ARG A 40 7.77 14.45 -11.93
N GLU A 41 8.91 14.91 -11.45
CA GLU A 41 10.16 14.99 -12.23
C GLU A 41 10.61 13.62 -12.73
N ARG A 42 10.41 12.58 -11.92
CA ARG A 42 10.82 11.20 -12.24
C ARG A 42 9.72 10.35 -12.89
N GLY A 43 8.53 10.90 -13.14
CA GLY A 43 7.39 10.15 -13.69
C GLY A 43 6.92 8.98 -12.80
N ILE A 44 7.14 9.08 -11.48
CA ILE A 44 6.76 8.08 -10.49
C ILE A 44 5.30 8.31 -10.10
N GLU A 45 4.47 7.30 -10.35
CA GLU A 45 3.08 7.33 -9.91
C GLU A 45 3.01 6.91 -8.43
N PRO A 46 2.35 7.65 -7.53
CA PRO A 46 2.06 7.19 -6.17
C PRO A 46 1.33 5.83 -6.16
N PHE A 47 1.47 5.02 -5.11
CA PHE A 47 0.66 3.81 -4.99
C PHE A 47 -0.81 4.18 -4.79
N ARG A 48 -1.61 4.24 -5.85
CA ARG A 48 -3.04 4.56 -5.75
C ARG A 48 -3.92 3.52 -6.41
N GLY A 49 -5.19 3.58 -6.06
CA GLY A 49 -6.27 3.02 -6.86
C GLY A 49 -6.79 4.06 -7.83
N LEU A 50 -8.11 4.09 -7.97
CA LEU A 50 -8.79 5.04 -8.86
C LEU A 50 -8.82 6.46 -8.29
N SER A 51 -8.77 6.64 -6.96
CA SER A 51 -8.74 7.95 -6.31
C SER A 51 -7.32 8.51 -6.21
N LYS A 52 -7.19 9.84 -6.36
CA LYS A 52 -5.94 10.60 -6.19
C LYS A 52 -5.93 11.46 -4.92
N GLU A 53 -7.00 11.43 -4.11
CA GLU A 53 -7.11 12.29 -2.93
C GLU A 53 -6.05 11.94 -1.88
N GLY A 54 -5.31 12.95 -1.42
CA GLY A 54 -4.31 12.79 -0.36
C GLY A 54 -3.20 11.81 -0.71
N VAL A 55 -2.99 11.52 -1.99
CA VAL A 55 -2.16 10.39 -2.41
C VAL A 55 -0.67 10.57 -2.05
N TYR A 56 -0.15 11.79 -2.16
CA TYR A 56 1.24 12.11 -1.80
C TYR A 56 1.46 12.08 -0.29
N ASP A 57 0.47 12.55 0.47
CA ASP A 57 0.48 12.43 1.93
C ASP A 57 0.50 10.95 2.38
N LYS A 58 -0.21 10.07 1.66
CA LYS A 58 -0.18 8.61 1.87
C LYS A 58 1.08 7.93 1.33
N GLU A 59 1.87 8.60 0.47
CA GLU A 59 3.19 8.11 0.01
C GLU A 59 4.32 8.44 0.98
N VAL A 60 4.09 9.27 2.00
CA VAL A 60 5.07 9.43 3.09
C VAL A 60 5.38 8.08 3.76
N ALA A 61 4.42 7.16 3.79
CA ALA A 61 4.62 5.77 4.20
C ALA A 61 5.76 5.06 3.44
N THR A 62 5.95 5.37 2.15
CA THR A 62 7.05 4.82 1.34
C THR A 62 8.40 5.31 1.88
N VAL A 63 8.51 6.61 2.15
CA VAL A 63 9.74 7.23 2.69
C VAL A 63 10.06 6.63 4.06
N TYR A 64 9.06 6.55 4.94
CA TYR A 64 9.18 5.94 6.26
C TYR A 64 9.63 4.47 6.20
N VAL A 65 8.96 3.65 5.40
CA VAL A 65 9.27 2.22 5.27
C VAL A 65 10.68 1.99 4.73
N VAL A 66 11.11 2.78 3.74
CA VAL A 66 12.48 2.72 3.22
C VAL A 66 13.49 3.14 4.28
N GLY A 67 13.19 4.16 5.07
CA GLY A 67 14.09 4.64 6.14
C GLY A 67 14.27 3.60 7.23
N VAL A 68 13.17 3.07 7.75
CA VAL A 68 13.15 2.12 8.88
C VAL A 68 13.62 0.72 8.46
N TYR A 69 13.00 0.15 7.43
CA TYR A 69 13.18 -1.27 7.08
C TYR A 69 14.10 -1.50 5.88
N GLY A 70 14.30 -0.49 5.05
CA GLY A 70 15.14 -0.58 3.85
C GLY A 70 16.59 -0.24 4.13
N ALA A 71 16.85 1.00 4.50
CA ALA A 71 18.17 1.54 4.77
C ALA A 71 18.58 1.36 6.24
N GLY A 72 17.63 1.25 7.16
CA GLY A 72 17.91 1.12 8.60
C GLY A 72 18.55 2.37 9.19
N VAL A 73 18.27 3.54 8.62
CA VAL A 73 18.86 4.84 9.01
C VAL A 73 18.00 5.60 10.02
N MET A 74 16.81 5.07 10.32
CA MET A 74 15.92 5.56 11.37
C MET A 74 15.24 4.38 12.06
N SER A 75 14.88 4.56 13.33
CA SER A 75 14.05 3.64 14.10
C SER A 75 12.59 4.13 14.15
N PRO A 76 11.61 3.23 14.37
CA PRO A 76 10.24 3.65 14.66
C PRO A 76 10.19 4.64 15.82
N GLY A 77 9.44 5.74 15.65
CA GLY A 77 9.34 6.83 16.62
C GLY A 77 10.28 8.00 16.38
N GLU A 78 11.35 7.85 15.59
CA GLU A 78 12.22 8.97 15.23
C GLU A 78 11.55 9.92 14.22
N TYR A 79 12.03 11.16 14.18
CA TYR A 79 11.56 12.23 13.28
C TYR A 79 10.04 12.41 13.30
N ASP A 80 9.47 12.41 14.50
CA ASP A 80 8.02 12.38 14.70
C ASP A 80 7.29 13.59 14.11
N ASP A 81 7.92 14.77 14.11
CA ASP A 81 7.37 15.99 13.47
C ASP A 81 7.08 15.81 11.96
N VAL A 82 7.75 14.84 11.33
CA VAL A 82 7.60 14.48 9.92
C VAL A 82 6.72 13.22 9.76
N PHE A 83 7.00 12.18 10.54
CA PHE A 83 6.43 10.84 10.39
C PHE A 83 5.40 10.45 11.45
N TYR A 84 4.79 11.40 12.16
CA TYR A 84 3.83 11.09 13.22
C TYR A 84 2.71 10.12 12.79
N ILE A 85 2.19 10.22 11.55
CA ILE A 85 1.16 9.29 11.08
C ILE A 85 1.71 7.86 11.00
N GLU A 86 2.89 7.71 10.42
CA GLU A 86 3.54 6.42 10.22
C GLU A 86 4.02 5.83 11.55
N ASN A 87 4.53 6.64 12.47
CA ASN A 87 4.91 6.21 13.83
C ASN A 87 3.71 5.67 14.62
N ARG A 88 2.55 6.36 14.59
CA ARG A 88 1.32 5.86 15.26
C ARG A 88 0.74 4.64 14.52
N SER A 89 0.88 4.60 13.20
CA SER A 89 0.47 3.46 12.40
C SER A 89 1.31 2.22 12.71
N GLU A 90 2.62 2.35 12.91
CA GLU A 90 3.48 1.23 13.32
C GLU A 90 3.08 0.73 14.71
N ALA A 91 2.80 1.62 15.66
CA ALA A 91 2.29 1.23 16.98
C ALA A 91 0.95 0.46 16.90
N ALA A 92 0.04 0.83 16.00
CA ALA A 92 -1.18 0.07 15.74
C ALA A 92 -0.88 -1.29 15.06
N LEU A 93 0.07 -1.35 14.13
CA LEU A 93 0.50 -2.61 13.52
C LEU A 93 1.20 -3.54 14.51
N ASP A 94 1.90 -3.02 15.52
CA ASP A 94 2.51 -3.84 16.56
C ASP A 94 1.46 -4.60 17.38
N VAL A 95 0.28 -4.01 17.61
CA VAL A 95 -0.87 -4.72 18.18
C VAL A 95 -1.23 -5.90 17.28
N VAL A 96 -1.36 -5.66 15.98
CA VAL A 96 -1.66 -6.72 14.99
C VAL A 96 -0.58 -7.80 14.99
N ARG A 97 0.71 -7.44 15.08
CA ARG A 97 1.82 -8.41 15.10
C ARG A 97 1.71 -9.36 16.29
N LYS A 98 1.35 -8.86 17.47
CA LYS A 98 1.27 -9.62 18.74
C LYS A 98 0.13 -10.64 18.80
N ILE A 99 -0.89 -10.55 17.93
CA ILE A 99 -2.02 -11.49 17.92
C ILE A 99 -1.54 -12.88 17.48
N THR A 100 -1.65 -13.90 18.30
CA THR A 100 -1.21 -15.25 17.92
C THR A 100 -2.30 -16.06 17.24
N GLU A 101 -3.50 -16.08 17.81
CA GLU A 101 -4.58 -16.96 17.35
C GLU A 101 -5.91 -16.21 17.15
N VAL A 102 -6.39 -15.52 18.20
CA VAL A 102 -7.73 -14.92 18.21
C VAL A 102 -7.64 -13.43 18.55
N VAL A 103 -8.48 -12.64 17.88
CA VAL A 103 -8.66 -11.22 18.17
C VAL A 103 -9.55 -11.07 19.41
N THR A 104 -8.94 -10.92 20.58
CA THR A 104 -9.65 -10.75 21.86
C THR A 104 -10.33 -9.37 21.95
N LYS A 105 -11.28 -9.18 22.87
CA LYS A 105 -11.88 -7.86 23.12
C LYS A 105 -10.82 -6.82 23.52
N GLU A 106 -9.91 -7.19 24.40
CA GLU A 106 -8.78 -6.35 24.82
C GLU A 106 -7.91 -5.92 23.63
N THR A 107 -7.59 -6.85 22.73
CA THR A 107 -6.86 -6.55 21.49
C THR A 107 -7.63 -5.57 20.61
N GLN A 108 -8.95 -5.72 20.49
CA GLN A 108 -9.77 -4.80 19.70
C GLN A 108 -9.76 -3.40 20.30
N GLU A 109 -9.90 -3.29 21.62
CA GLU A 109 -9.87 -2.02 22.35
C GLU A 109 -8.51 -1.34 22.25
N GLU A 110 -7.42 -2.10 22.39
CA GLU A 110 -6.07 -1.59 22.20
C GLU A 110 -5.84 -1.12 20.76
N LEU A 111 -6.23 -1.92 19.76
CA LEU A 111 -6.10 -1.55 18.35
C LEU A 111 -6.90 -0.27 18.04
N LYS A 112 -8.11 -0.15 18.58
CA LYS A 112 -8.94 1.05 18.44
C LYS A 112 -8.27 2.26 19.05
N ARG A 113 -7.77 2.14 20.28
CA ARG A 113 -7.04 3.21 20.97
C ARG A 113 -5.83 3.67 20.15
N LYS A 114 -5.01 2.74 19.65
CA LYS A 114 -3.84 3.06 18.82
C LYS A 114 -4.20 3.66 17.46
N THR A 115 -5.28 3.18 16.86
CA THR A 115 -5.77 3.77 15.60
C THR A 115 -6.29 5.19 15.81
N GLU A 116 -6.89 5.49 16.96
CA GLU A 116 -7.43 6.82 17.26
C GLU A 116 -6.33 7.88 17.41
N GLU A 117 -5.13 7.48 17.87
CA GLU A 117 -3.92 8.32 17.92
C GLU A 117 -3.41 8.72 16.51
N VAL A 118 -3.80 8.00 15.46
CA VAL A 118 -3.43 8.33 14.07
C VAL A 118 -4.23 9.55 13.61
N LYS A 119 -3.54 10.55 13.04
CA LYS A 119 -4.23 11.71 12.45
C LYS A 119 -4.92 11.32 11.16
N GLY A 120 -6.21 11.64 11.05
CA GLY A 120 -7.02 11.40 9.87
C GLY A 120 -8.32 12.23 9.90
N LYS A 121 -8.98 12.37 8.74
CA LYS A 121 -10.21 13.18 8.63
C LYS A 121 -11.43 12.50 9.25
N SER A 122 -11.40 11.18 9.36
CA SER A 122 -12.45 10.33 9.89
C SER A 122 -11.84 9.06 10.46
N GLU A 123 -12.61 8.28 11.22
CA GLU A 123 -12.20 6.96 11.68
C GLU A 123 -11.77 6.05 10.51
N GLU A 124 -12.52 6.09 9.40
CA GLU A 124 -12.17 5.38 8.17
C GLU A 124 -10.77 5.79 7.64
N ASP A 125 -10.48 7.08 7.55
CA ASP A 125 -9.17 7.56 7.07
C ASP A 125 -8.03 7.12 8.00
N LYS A 126 -8.26 7.11 9.32
CA LYS A 126 -7.26 6.63 10.31
C LYS A 126 -6.96 5.14 10.11
N VAL A 127 -7.99 4.30 10.00
CA VAL A 127 -7.86 2.86 9.72
C VAL A 127 -7.06 2.64 8.43
N PHE A 128 -7.42 3.35 7.35
CA PHE A 128 -6.73 3.18 6.07
C PHE A 128 -5.31 3.73 6.04
N ARG A 129 -4.94 4.66 6.93
CA ARG A 129 -3.54 5.09 7.09
C ARG A 129 -2.67 4.00 7.75
N VAL A 130 -3.22 3.26 8.70
CA VAL A 130 -2.53 2.09 9.26
C VAL A 130 -2.36 0.99 8.21
N LEU A 131 -3.45 0.66 7.51
CA LEU A 131 -3.40 -0.32 6.43
C LEU A 131 -2.52 0.13 5.25
N ARG A 132 -2.33 1.44 5.06
CA ARG A 132 -1.42 2.00 4.07
C ARG A 132 0.03 1.68 4.38
N LEU A 133 0.42 1.77 5.66
CA LEU A 133 1.77 1.40 6.09
C LEU A 133 2.02 -0.09 5.85
N ALA A 134 1.10 -0.95 6.28
CA ALA A 134 1.18 -2.40 6.05
C ALA A 134 1.25 -2.73 4.56
N PHE A 135 0.38 -2.13 3.75
CA PHE A 135 0.35 -2.32 2.30
C PHE A 135 1.68 -1.92 1.65
N THR A 136 2.21 -0.75 2.01
CA THR A 136 3.44 -0.22 1.41
C THR A 136 4.63 -1.11 1.75
N GLY A 137 4.77 -1.49 3.02
CA GLY A 137 5.80 -2.44 3.43
C GLY A 137 5.68 -3.80 2.75
N THR A 138 4.46 -4.32 2.57
CA THR A 138 4.24 -5.59 1.87
C THR A 138 4.57 -5.50 0.38
N VAL A 139 4.07 -4.49 -0.34
CA VAL A 139 4.32 -4.31 -1.79
C VAL A 139 5.81 -4.12 -2.08
N MET A 140 6.51 -3.37 -1.23
CA MET A 140 7.95 -3.16 -1.38
C MET A 140 8.81 -4.35 -0.88
N GLY A 141 8.19 -5.36 -0.28
CA GLY A 141 8.85 -6.58 0.18
C GLY A 141 9.61 -6.44 1.50
N TYR A 142 9.27 -5.44 2.32
CA TYR A 142 9.80 -5.27 3.68
C TYR A 142 8.96 -5.99 4.73
N PHE A 143 7.65 -6.14 4.49
CA PHE A 143 6.74 -6.88 5.36
C PHE A 143 6.26 -8.17 4.69
N PRO A 144 6.05 -9.25 5.45
CA PRO A 144 5.43 -10.45 4.91
C PRO A 144 3.96 -10.18 4.57
N GLU A 145 3.46 -10.78 3.49
CA GLU A 145 2.06 -10.60 3.04
C GLU A 145 1.02 -10.97 4.10
N VAL A 146 1.34 -11.98 4.93
CA VAL A 146 0.49 -12.39 6.04
C VAL A 146 0.18 -11.24 7.00
N LEU A 147 1.09 -10.27 7.17
CA LEU A 147 0.86 -9.12 8.04
C LEU A 147 -0.28 -8.24 7.51
N LEU A 148 -0.29 -7.94 6.20
CA LEU A 148 -1.34 -7.13 5.60
C LEU A 148 -2.70 -7.83 5.69
N VAL A 149 -2.74 -9.13 5.37
CA VAL A 149 -3.97 -9.93 5.48
C VAL A 149 -4.49 -9.94 6.91
N LYS A 150 -3.60 -10.18 7.87
CA LYS A 150 -3.91 -10.19 9.30
C LYS A 150 -4.40 -8.82 9.76
N ALA A 151 -3.79 -7.73 9.31
CA ALA A 151 -4.22 -6.37 9.62
C ALA A 151 -5.65 -6.13 9.10
N ILE A 152 -5.93 -6.42 7.84
CA ILE A 152 -7.27 -6.24 7.25
C ILE A 152 -8.33 -7.02 8.04
N LYS A 153 -8.07 -8.30 8.35
CA LYS A 153 -9.01 -9.14 9.12
C LYS A 153 -9.19 -8.66 10.56
N THR A 154 -8.12 -8.19 11.20
CA THR A 154 -8.19 -7.66 12.56
C THR A 154 -9.01 -6.36 12.60
N TYR A 155 -8.81 -5.47 11.62
CA TYR A 155 -9.61 -4.27 11.46
C TYR A 155 -11.06 -4.57 11.10
N GLU A 156 -11.35 -5.65 10.36
CA GLU A 156 -12.72 -6.07 10.06
C GLU A 156 -13.47 -6.49 11.32
N VAL A 157 -12.80 -7.18 12.25
CA VAL A 157 -13.36 -7.54 13.55
C VAL A 157 -13.54 -6.31 14.45
N ALA A 158 -12.53 -5.43 14.51
CA ALA A 158 -12.58 -4.24 15.36
C ALA A 158 -13.59 -3.19 14.84
N TYR A 159 -13.74 -3.05 13.53
CA TYR A 159 -14.60 -2.07 12.86
C TYR A 159 -15.57 -2.74 11.87
N PRO A 160 -16.59 -3.48 12.36
CA PRO A 160 -17.49 -4.24 11.48
C PRO A 160 -18.28 -3.37 10.47
N HIS A 161 -18.50 -2.09 10.78
CA HIS A 161 -19.18 -1.18 9.86
C HIS A 161 -18.31 -0.77 8.66
N LEU A 162 -16.99 -1.03 8.69
CA LEU A 162 -16.07 -0.81 7.59
C LEU A 162 -15.78 -2.07 6.76
N SER A 163 -16.41 -3.23 7.05
CA SER A 163 -16.08 -4.51 6.42
C SER A 163 -16.10 -4.46 4.89
N GLU A 164 -17.09 -3.82 4.27
CA GLU A 164 -17.14 -3.69 2.81
C GLU A 164 -15.94 -2.88 2.25
N ARG A 165 -15.56 -1.78 2.93
CA ARG A 165 -14.41 -0.96 2.56
C ARG A 165 -13.10 -1.74 2.71
N LEU A 166 -12.97 -2.53 3.77
CA LEU A 166 -11.82 -3.39 4.03
C LEU A 166 -11.69 -4.52 3.00
N LEU A 167 -12.80 -5.15 2.62
CA LEU A 167 -12.83 -6.12 1.51
C LEU A 167 -12.43 -5.49 0.18
N ASN A 168 -12.90 -4.27 -0.09
CA ASN A 168 -12.47 -3.50 -1.27
C ASN A 168 -10.97 -3.17 -1.22
N TYR A 169 -10.40 -2.94 -0.04
CA TYR A 169 -8.96 -2.75 0.14
C TYR A 169 -8.16 -4.05 -0.10
N ALA A 170 -8.69 -5.21 0.29
CA ALA A 170 -8.11 -6.50 -0.06
C ALA A 170 -8.16 -6.76 -1.58
N ALA A 171 -9.24 -6.35 -2.25
CA ALA A 171 -9.34 -6.41 -3.71
C ALA A 171 -8.34 -5.46 -4.39
N PHE A 172 -8.17 -4.26 -3.84
CA PHE A 172 -7.15 -3.31 -4.27
C PHE A 172 -5.73 -3.89 -4.18
N TYR A 173 -5.39 -4.52 -3.06
CA TYR A 173 -4.11 -5.21 -2.91
C TYR A 173 -3.94 -6.37 -3.89
N SER A 174 -4.99 -7.17 -4.09
CA SER A 174 -4.98 -8.25 -5.08
C SER A 174 -4.70 -7.73 -6.50
N ALA A 175 -5.26 -6.56 -6.86
CA ALA A 175 -4.96 -5.92 -8.14
C ALA A 175 -3.48 -5.54 -8.27
N TYR A 176 -2.85 -5.03 -7.20
CA TYR A 176 -1.42 -4.71 -7.17
C TYR A 176 -0.54 -5.93 -7.39
N LYS A 177 -0.89 -7.06 -6.77
CA LYS A 177 -0.10 -8.28 -6.87
C LYS A 177 -0.25 -8.94 -8.24
N ILE A 178 -1.46 -8.98 -8.80
CA ILE A 178 -1.68 -9.45 -10.17
C ILE A 178 -0.94 -8.54 -11.17
N ALA A 179 -1.01 -7.22 -11.00
CA ALA A 179 -0.28 -6.27 -11.84
C ALA A 179 1.25 -6.43 -11.76
N GLU A 180 1.78 -6.72 -10.57
CA GLU A 180 3.19 -7.06 -10.38
C GLU A 180 3.55 -8.35 -11.15
N GLU A 181 2.73 -9.41 -11.04
CA GLU A 181 2.97 -10.66 -11.75
C GLU A 181 2.90 -10.53 -13.28
N ILE A 182 2.04 -9.64 -13.79
CA ILE A 182 2.04 -9.25 -15.22
C ILE A 182 3.37 -8.57 -15.58
N ALA A 183 3.80 -7.58 -14.79
CA ALA A 183 5.04 -6.85 -15.04
C ALA A 183 6.29 -7.74 -14.97
N LEU A 184 6.27 -8.76 -14.13
CA LEU A 184 7.31 -9.79 -14.02
C LEU A 184 7.23 -10.85 -15.14
N GLY A 185 6.24 -10.77 -16.04
CA GLY A 185 6.03 -11.72 -17.12
C GLY A 185 5.60 -13.12 -16.65
N LYS A 186 5.02 -13.23 -15.46
CA LYS A 186 4.47 -14.49 -14.91
C LYS A 186 3.07 -14.78 -15.44
N ILE A 187 2.26 -13.73 -15.64
CA ILE A 187 0.95 -13.81 -16.27
C ILE A 187 1.09 -13.38 -17.73
N ARG A 188 0.86 -14.31 -18.66
CA ARG A 188 1.12 -14.08 -20.10
C ARG A 188 -0.13 -14.19 -20.97
N THR A 189 -1.14 -14.92 -20.51
CA THR A 189 -2.39 -15.18 -21.24
C THR A 189 -3.63 -14.66 -20.50
N ALA A 190 -4.73 -14.49 -21.22
CA ALA A 190 -6.00 -14.08 -20.64
C ALA A 190 -6.59 -15.15 -19.72
N GLU A 191 -6.34 -16.42 -20.03
CA GLU A 191 -6.68 -17.58 -19.21
C GLU A 191 -5.94 -17.54 -17.88
N ASP A 192 -4.61 -17.33 -17.88
CA ASP A 192 -3.82 -17.18 -16.66
C ASP A 192 -4.36 -16.05 -15.79
N LEU A 193 -4.61 -14.88 -16.39
CA LEU A 193 -5.13 -13.72 -15.68
C LEU A 193 -6.46 -14.03 -14.99
N LYS A 194 -7.38 -14.72 -15.68
CA LYS A 194 -8.66 -15.13 -15.08
C LYS A 194 -8.43 -16.02 -13.87
N ILE A 195 -7.57 -17.03 -13.98
CA ILE A 195 -7.24 -17.94 -12.87
C ILE A 195 -6.67 -17.15 -11.69
N HIS A 196 -5.66 -16.30 -11.92
CA HIS A 196 -5.03 -15.49 -10.88
C HIS A 196 -6.02 -14.58 -10.14
N LYS A 197 -6.99 -13.98 -10.85
CA LYS A 197 -8.03 -13.15 -10.21
C LYS A 197 -8.87 -13.90 -9.17
N TYR A 198 -9.14 -15.18 -9.41
CA TYR A 198 -9.90 -16.02 -8.47
C TYR A 198 -9.00 -16.63 -7.40
N THR A 199 -7.84 -17.15 -7.78
CA THR A 199 -6.96 -17.87 -6.85
C THR A 199 -6.27 -16.94 -5.86
N TYR A 200 -5.92 -15.70 -6.25
CA TYR A 200 -5.24 -14.77 -5.33
C TYR A 200 -6.12 -14.44 -4.13
N CYS A 201 -7.40 -14.13 -4.37
CA CYS A 201 -8.31 -13.79 -3.29
C CYS A 201 -8.50 -14.95 -2.31
N LEU A 202 -8.66 -16.17 -2.84
CA LEU A 202 -8.79 -17.39 -2.04
C LEU A 202 -7.51 -17.68 -1.23
N ARG A 203 -6.32 -17.46 -1.81
CA ARG A 203 -5.03 -17.62 -1.12
C ARG A 203 -4.87 -16.68 0.06
N LEU A 204 -5.39 -15.46 -0.02
CA LEU A 204 -5.40 -14.51 1.10
C LEU A 204 -6.47 -14.88 2.17
N GLY A 205 -7.29 -15.91 1.92
CA GLY A 205 -8.34 -16.34 2.81
C GLY A 205 -9.50 -15.35 2.88
N PHE A 206 -9.79 -14.65 1.77
CA PHE A 206 -10.99 -13.83 1.60
C PHE A 206 -11.94 -14.52 0.61
N GLN A 207 -13.25 -14.48 0.89
CA GLN A 207 -14.25 -15.07 -0.02
C GLN A 207 -14.64 -14.14 -1.16
N LYS A 208 -14.57 -12.81 -0.95
CA LYS A 208 -15.04 -11.79 -1.89
C LYS A 208 -14.07 -10.60 -1.94
N CYS A 209 -13.04 -10.72 -2.79
CA CYS A 209 -12.03 -9.66 -3.01
C CYS A 209 -11.45 -9.71 -4.43
N LYS A 210 -12.23 -10.22 -5.40
CA LYS A 210 -11.80 -10.31 -6.80
C LYS A 210 -11.69 -8.89 -7.38
N PRO A 211 -10.50 -8.46 -7.85
CA PRO A 211 -10.34 -7.14 -8.46
C PRO A 211 -10.99 -7.06 -9.84
N SER A 212 -11.37 -5.85 -10.25
CA SER A 212 -11.85 -5.57 -11.61
C SER A 212 -10.69 -5.50 -12.61
N ASP A 213 -10.96 -5.83 -13.88
CA ASP A 213 -9.95 -5.72 -14.95
C ASP A 213 -9.44 -4.30 -15.11
N LYS A 214 -10.35 -3.32 -15.02
CA LYS A 214 -10.01 -1.90 -15.03
C LYS A 214 -8.99 -1.54 -13.96
N LEU A 215 -9.17 -2.03 -12.72
CA LEU A 215 -8.25 -1.72 -11.63
C LEU A 215 -6.88 -2.38 -11.84
N ILE A 216 -6.84 -3.64 -12.29
CA ILE A 216 -5.56 -4.32 -12.60
C ILE A 216 -4.82 -3.59 -13.72
N ALA A 217 -5.51 -3.27 -14.82
CA ALA A 217 -4.92 -2.58 -15.97
C ALA A 217 -4.39 -1.19 -15.59
N GLU A 218 -5.14 -0.41 -14.80
CA GLU A 218 -4.71 0.89 -14.29
C GLU A 218 -3.42 0.76 -13.47
N VAL A 219 -3.35 -0.19 -12.53
CA VAL A 219 -2.17 -0.39 -11.69
C VAL A 219 -0.98 -0.88 -12.51
N ALA A 220 -1.19 -1.86 -13.39
CA ALA A 220 -0.15 -2.42 -14.25
C ALA A 220 0.47 -1.35 -15.16
N SER A 221 -0.37 -0.51 -15.78
CA SER A 221 0.09 0.58 -16.64
C SER A 221 0.74 1.72 -15.84
N ALA A 222 0.08 2.23 -14.80
CA ALA A 222 0.49 3.47 -14.14
C ALA A 222 1.67 3.25 -13.18
N ILE A 223 1.64 2.18 -12.40
CA ILE A 223 2.63 1.87 -11.36
C ILE A 223 3.79 1.06 -11.91
N TYR A 224 3.49 -0.04 -12.61
CA TYR A 224 4.50 -0.99 -13.09
C TYR A 224 4.94 -0.76 -14.53
N LYS A 225 4.38 0.25 -15.21
CA LYS A 225 4.74 0.66 -16.58
C LYS A 225 4.65 -0.49 -17.60
N VAL A 226 3.72 -1.42 -17.40
CA VAL A 226 3.43 -2.49 -18.37
C VAL A 226 2.91 -1.86 -19.66
N ASP A 227 3.45 -2.31 -20.80
CA ASP A 227 3.12 -1.72 -22.10
C ASP A 227 1.69 -2.04 -22.55
N LYS A 228 1.14 -1.16 -23.40
CA LYS A 228 -0.24 -1.27 -23.89
C LYS A 228 -0.48 -2.54 -24.71
N ALA A 229 0.52 -3.09 -25.42
CA ALA A 229 0.32 -4.29 -26.23
C ALA A 229 0.15 -5.53 -25.34
N THR A 230 0.95 -5.65 -24.29
CA THR A 230 0.81 -6.68 -23.25
C THR A 230 -0.56 -6.60 -22.58
N LEU A 231 -0.97 -5.40 -22.13
CA LEU A 231 -2.28 -5.23 -21.51
C LEU A 231 -3.42 -5.55 -22.48
N SER A 232 -3.34 -5.08 -23.73
CA SER A 232 -4.37 -5.36 -24.74
C SER A 232 -4.54 -6.85 -24.97
N ARG A 233 -3.43 -7.61 -25.06
CA ARG A 233 -3.47 -9.08 -25.19
C ARG A 233 -4.16 -9.75 -23.99
N LEU A 234 -3.86 -9.30 -22.76
CA LEU A 234 -4.40 -9.90 -21.54
C LEU A 234 -5.90 -9.58 -21.33
N PHE A 235 -6.32 -8.39 -21.73
CA PHE A 235 -7.67 -7.89 -21.49
C PHE A 235 -8.58 -7.89 -22.75
N ALA A 236 -8.12 -8.37 -23.92
CA ALA A 236 -8.77 -8.25 -25.24
C ALA A 236 -10.25 -8.68 -25.35
N LYS A 237 -10.79 -9.46 -24.41
CA LYS A 237 -12.21 -9.84 -24.36
C LYS A 237 -13.07 -8.95 -23.43
N GLY A 238 -12.48 -7.93 -22.82
CA GLY A 238 -13.15 -6.90 -22.03
C GLY A 238 -12.74 -5.51 -22.53
N VAL A 239 -13.69 -4.58 -22.55
CA VAL A 239 -13.48 -3.20 -22.98
C VAL A 239 -12.29 -2.61 -22.23
N LEU A 240 -11.16 -2.37 -22.92
CA LEU A 240 -10.11 -1.50 -22.39
C LEU A 240 -10.76 -0.14 -22.12
N PRO A 241 -10.76 0.35 -20.86
CA PRO A 241 -11.12 1.75 -20.64
C PRO A 241 -10.15 2.59 -21.47
N LYS A 242 -10.65 3.66 -22.10
CA LYS A 242 -9.79 4.67 -22.71
C LYS A 242 -8.84 5.18 -21.61
N LEU A 243 -7.59 4.72 -21.65
CA LEU A 243 -6.51 5.24 -20.83
C LEU A 243 -6.20 6.63 -21.39
N GLY A 244 -6.73 7.66 -20.72
CA GLY A 244 -6.45 9.07 -20.98
C GLY A 244 -5.08 9.48 -20.50
#